data_AF-I2NS11-F1
#
_entry.id   AF-I2NS11-F1
#
_cell.length_a   1.000
_cell.length_b   1.000
_cell.length_c   1.000
_cell.angle_alpha   90.00
_cell.angle_beta   90.00
_cell.angle_gamma   90.00
#
_symmetry.space_group_name_H-M   'P 1'
#
loop_
_entity.id
_entity.type
_entity.pdbx_description
1 polymer ?
#
loop_
_entity_poly.entity_id
_entity_poly.type
_entity_poly.pdbx_seq_one_letter_code
_entity_poly.pdbx_strand_id
1 'polypeptide(L)'
;FAYEMVGICAQDHPLAAKTVWEAEDFIGETLITYPVPDEMLDLPKKILLPKGINPPRRRSELTIAIIQLVASKRGIAALPYWTVMPYLEKGYVVHRQITANGLQSELYAATRTEDADKSYLDNFCQIVRERSFADLPGLSELEMHGHD
;
A
#
# COMPACT_ATOMS: atom_id res chain seq x y z
N PHE A 1 9.92 -9.09 2.50
CA PHE A 1 8.73 -9.31 3.35
C PHE A 1 7.51 -8.85 2.58
N ALA A 2 6.32 -9.28 2.99
CA ALA A 2 5.06 -8.80 2.41
C ALA A 2 4.25 -8.01 3.45
N TYR A 3 3.33 -7.19 2.97
CA TYR A 3 2.45 -6.37 3.81
C TYR A 3 1.12 -6.06 3.11
N GLU A 4 0.08 -5.81 3.89
CA GLU A 4 -1.22 -5.41 3.37
C GLU A 4 -1.23 -3.93 2.95
N MET A 5 -1.82 -3.67 1.79
CA MET A 5 -2.28 -2.36 1.33
C MET A 5 -3.74 -2.20 1.68
N VAL A 6 -4.05 -1.17 2.48
CA VAL A 6 -5.41 -0.87 2.93
C VAL A 6 -5.93 0.39 2.25
N GLY A 7 -7.24 0.43 2.01
CA GLY A 7 -7.94 1.62 1.54
C GLY A 7 -8.17 2.57 2.70
N ILE A 8 -7.98 3.87 2.51
CA ILE A 8 -8.25 4.89 3.53
C ILE A 8 -9.21 5.97 3.03
N CYS A 9 -10.14 6.34 3.91
CA CYS A 9 -11.09 7.44 3.70
C CYS A 9 -11.28 8.24 5.00
N ALA A 10 -11.89 9.42 4.91
CA ALA A 10 -12.37 10.14 6.09
C ALA A 10 -13.44 9.33 6.85
N GLN A 11 -13.55 9.53 8.16
CA GLN A 11 -14.48 8.79 9.02
C GLN A 11 -15.96 8.94 8.59
N ASP A 12 -16.32 10.09 8.04
CA ASP A 12 -17.67 10.43 7.58
C ASP A 12 -17.85 10.27 6.05
N HIS A 13 -16.90 9.57 5.40
CA HIS A 13 -16.99 9.23 3.99
C HIS A 13 -17.98 8.07 3.77
N PRO A 14 -18.81 8.06 2.70
CA PRO A 14 -19.75 6.96 2.44
C PRO A 14 -19.10 5.57 2.42
N LEU A 15 -17.91 5.45 1.82
CA LEU A 15 -17.13 4.20 1.80
C LEU A 15 -16.68 3.71 3.19
N ALA A 16 -16.72 4.54 4.23
CA ALA A 16 -16.47 4.08 5.60
C ALA A 16 -17.54 3.09 6.07
N ALA A 17 -18.76 3.12 5.52
CA ALA A 17 -19.81 2.17 5.88
C ALA A 17 -19.56 0.74 5.32
N LYS A 18 -18.68 0.60 4.32
CA LYS A 18 -18.30 -0.69 3.74
C LYS A 18 -17.03 -1.21 4.42
N THR A 19 -17.01 -2.48 4.82
CA THR A 19 -15.83 -3.14 5.42
C THR A 19 -14.77 -3.52 4.39
N VAL A 20 -15.22 -3.88 3.18
CA VAL A 20 -14.39 -4.28 2.03
C VAL A 20 -14.74 -3.40 0.84
N TRP A 21 -13.73 -2.88 0.14
CA TRP A 21 -13.88 -2.09 -1.08
C TRP A 21 -13.54 -2.93 -2.30
N GLU A 22 -14.52 -3.16 -3.15
CA GLU A 22 -14.30 -3.78 -4.45
C GLU A 22 -13.78 -2.74 -5.45
N ALA A 23 -13.21 -3.21 -6.57
CA ALA A 23 -12.62 -2.32 -7.57
C ALA A 23 -13.60 -1.25 -8.07
N GLU A 24 -14.88 -1.62 -8.18
CA GLU A 24 -15.97 -0.76 -8.64
C GLU A 24 -16.30 0.35 -7.63
N ASP A 25 -15.96 0.19 -6.34
CA ASP A 25 -16.13 1.24 -5.33
C ASP A 25 -15.19 2.43 -5.53
N PHE A 26 -14.13 2.26 -6.32
CA PHE A 26 -13.23 3.34 -6.69
C PHE A 26 -13.79 4.16 -7.86
N ILE A 27 -14.85 3.72 -8.54
CA ILE A 27 -15.49 4.46 -9.63
C ILE A 27 -16.16 5.71 -9.05
N GLY A 28 -15.81 6.87 -9.60
CA GLY A 28 -16.35 8.16 -9.17
C GLY A 28 -15.61 8.80 -7.99
N GLU A 29 -14.74 8.05 -7.32
CA GLU A 29 -13.89 8.58 -6.24
C GLU A 29 -12.62 9.21 -6.78
N THR A 30 -12.09 10.22 -6.08
CA THR A 30 -10.75 10.75 -6.39
C THR A 30 -9.70 9.90 -5.68
N LEU A 31 -8.83 9.23 -6.44
CA LEU A 31 -7.74 8.43 -5.90
C LEU A 31 -6.47 9.29 -5.73
N ILE A 32 -6.04 9.45 -4.48
CA ILE A 32 -4.85 10.21 -4.09
C ILE A 32 -3.64 9.27 -4.05
N THR A 33 -2.60 9.56 -4.84
CA THR A 33 -1.40 8.72 -4.97
C THR A 33 -0.11 9.54 -4.95
N TYR A 34 1.04 8.85 -4.83
CA TYR A 34 2.34 9.44 -5.19
C TYR A 34 2.38 9.78 -6.70
N PRO A 35 3.22 10.73 -7.14
CA PRO A 35 3.34 11.12 -8.54
C PRO A 35 4.22 10.16 -9.35
N VAL A 36 3.82 8.89 -9.38
CA VAL A 36 4.48 7.82 -10.15
C VAL A 36 3.49 7.22 -11.16
N PRO A 37 3.97 6.51 -12.21
CA PRO A 37 3.12 5.76 -13.13
C PRO A 37 2.30 4.67 -12.42
N ASP A 38 1.17 4.27 -13.01
CA ASP A 38 0.27 3.29 -12.40
C ASP A 38 0.92 1.90 -12.26
N GLU A 39 1.91 1.57 -13.09
CA GLU A 39 2.67 0.32 -13.03
C GLU A 39 3.52 0.18 -11.76
N MET A 40 3.77 1.30 -11.08
CA MET A 40 4.49 1.37 -9.80
C MET A 40 3.54 1.33 -8.59
N LEU A 41 2.22 1.32 -8.81
CA LEU A 41 1.21 1.38 -7.77
C LEU A 41 0.39 0.09 -7.76
N ASP A 42 0.42 -0.63 -6.63
CA ASP A 42 -0.21 -1.95 -6.53
C ASP A 42 -1.72 -1.93 -6.76
N LEU A 43 -2.46 -0.96 -6.19
CA LEU A 43 -3.91 -0.88 -6.38
C LEU A 43 -4.28 -0.68 -7.87
N PRO A 44 -3.75 0.34 -8.58
CA PRO A 44 -3.97 0.46 -10.02
C PRO A 44 -3.55 -0.79 -10.80
N LYS A 45 -2.31 -1.25 -10.64
CA LYS A 45 -1.75 -2.36 -11.42
C LYS A 45 -2.48 -3.69 -11.22
N LYS A 46 -2.73 -4.06 -9.97
CA LYS A 46 -3.25 -5.40 -9.62
C LYS A 46 -4.77 -5.48 -9.65
N ILE A 47 -5.46 -4.37 -9.37
CA ILE A 47 -6.93 -4.37 -9.14
C ILE A 47 -7.70 -3.55 -10.18
N LEU A 48 -7.31 -2.29 -10.41
CA LEU A 48 -8.14 -1.36 -11.20
C LEU A 48 -7.94 -1.48 -12.71
N LEU A 49 -6.68 -1.44 -13.17
CA LEU A 49 -6.34 -1.50 -14.60
C LEU A 49 -6.81 -2.79 -15.28
N PRO A 50 -6.68 -4.00 -14.68
CA PRO A 50 -7.21 -5.23 -15.28
C PRO A 50 -8.73 -5.21 -15.50
N LYS A 51 -9.45 -4.36 -14.76
CA LYS A 51 -10.91 -4.16 -14.88
C LYS A 51 -11.28 -2.94 -15.74
N GLY A 52 -10.31 -2.24 -16.33
CA GLY A 52 -10.54 -1.01 -17.10
C GLY A 52 -10.99 0.19 -16.27
N ILE A 53 -10.74 0.17 -14.95
CA ILE A 53 -11.16 1.24 -14.03
C ILE A 53 -10.01 2.24 -13.88
N ASN A 54 -10.29 3.52 -14.19
CA ASN A 54 -9.32 4.61 -14.04
C ASN A 54 -9.99 5.84 -13.37
N PRO A 55 -9.95 5.95 -12.03
CA PRO A 55 -10.59 7.03 -11.32
C PRO A 55 -9.87 8.38 -11.49
N PRO A 56 -10.54 9.52 -11.25
CA PRO A 56 -9.89 10.82 -11.11
C PRO A 56 -8.69 10.75 -10.15
N ARG A 57 -7.60 11.45 -10.49
CA ARG A 57 -6.35 11.39 -9.71
C ARG A 57 -6.03 12.71 -9.04
N ARG A 58 -5.50 12.62 -7.83
CA ARG A 58 -4.81 13.71 -7.11
C ARG A 58 -3.44 13.20 -6.69
N ARG A 59 -2.40 14.03 -6.77
CA ARG A 59 -1.03 13.59 -6.46
C ARG A 59 -0.43 14.38 -5.31
N SER A 60 0.39 13.71 -4.51
CA SER A 60 1.27 14.34 -3.53
C SER A 60 2.52 13.49 -3.31
N GLU A 61 3.68 14.13 -3.15
CA GLU A 61 4.93 13.44 -2.85
C GLU A 61 5.04 13.04 -1.37
N LEU A 62 4.26 13.66 -0.49
CA LEU A 62 4.36 13.48 0.95
C LEU A 62 3.20 12.64 1.48
N THR A 63 3.50 11.52 2.14
CA THR A 63 2.50 10.66 2.79
C THR A 63 1.59 11.44 3.74
N ILE A 64 2.17 12.36 4.52
CA ILE A 64 1.41 13.20 5.46
C ILE A 64 0.37 14.04 4.70
N ALA A 65 0.73 14.60 3.55
CA ALA A 65 -0.20 15.38 2.74
C ALA A 65 -1.28 14.51 2.10
N ILE A 66 -0.96 13.28 1.66
CA ILE A 66 -1.98 12.29 1.22
C ILE A 66 -3.00 12.08 2.33
N ILE A 67 -2.56 11.80 3.55
CA ILE A 67 -3.45 11.54 4.69
C ILE A 67 -4.31 12.76 5.01
N GLN A 68 -3.76 13.97 5.02
CA GLN A 68 -4.53 15.19 5.27
C GLN A 68 -5.56 15.48 4.18
N LEU A 69 -5.24 15.18 2.91
CA LEU A 69 -6.20 15.29 1.80
C LEU A 69 -7.34 14.29 1.96
N VAL A 70 -7.03 13.04 2.33
CA VAL A 70 -8.04 12.00 2.60
C VAL A 70 -8.93 12.41 3.77
N ALA A 71 -8.34 12.83 4.90
CA ALA A 71 -9.06 13.30 6.08
C ALA A 71 -9.99 14.48 5.77
N SER A 72 -9.58 15.35 4.84
CA SER A 72 -10.37 16.50 4.37
C SER A 72 -11.37 16.16 3.26
N LYS A 73 -11.66 14.86 3.03
CA LYS A 73 -12.59 14.35 2.00
C LYS A 73 -12.26 14.82 0.58
N ARG A 74 -10.97 15.02 0.28
CA ARG A 74 -10.50 15.39 -1.07
C ARG A 74 -10.24 14.17 -1.96
N GLY A 75 -10.52 12.98 -1.44
CA GLY A 75 -10.38 11.69 -2.11
C GLY A 75 -10.11 10.56 -1.12
N ILE A 76 -9.83 9.39 -1.67
CA ILE A 76 -9.41 8.18 -0.95
C ILE A 76 -7.99 7.79 -1.39
N ALA A 77 -7.33 6.92 -0.65
CA ALA A 77 -6.01 6.41 -1.03
C ALA A 77 -5.85 4.92 -0.68
N ALA A 78 -4.83 4.28 -1.25
CA ALA A 78 -4.35 2.98 -0.80
C ALA A 78 -2.92 3.12 -0.31
N LEU A 79 -2.65 2.70 0.93
CA LEU A 79 -1.34 2.80 1.59
C LEU A 79 -1.05 1.54 2.39
N PRO A 80 0.24 1.23 2.67
CA PRO A 80 0.58 0.12 3.55
C PRO A 80 -0.04 0.30 4.94
N TYR A 81 -0.55 -0.77 5.54
CA TYR A 81 -1.21 -0.70 6.86
C TYR A 81 -0.32 -0.06 7.93
N TRP A 82 0.94 -0.47 8.01
CA TRP A 82 1.92 0.08 8.95
C TRP A 82 2.14 1.60 8.77
N THR A 83 1.99 2.12 7.55
CA THR A 83 2.07 3.57 7.28
C THR A 83 0.85 4.32 7.82
N VAL A 84 -0.33 3.69 7.77
CA VAL A 84 -1.61 4.30 8.14
C VAL A 84 -1.83 4.30 9.65
N MET A 85 -1.32 3.29 10.37
CA MET A 85 -1.60 3.05 11.78
C MET A 85 -1.49 4.29 12.70
N PRO A 86 -0.41 5.11 12.65
CA PRO A 86 -0.29 6.28 13.53
C PRO A 86 -1.34 7.38 13.31
N TYR A 87 -2.08 7.31 12.20
CA TYR A 87 -3.09 8.29 11.81
C TYR A 87 -4.52 7.78 12.08
N LEU A 88 -4.69 6.47 12.26
CA LEU A 88 -5.92 5.86 12.78
C LEU A 88 -6.14 6.28 14.24
N GLU A 89 -5.08 6.21 15.05
CA GLU A 89 -5.10 6.58 16.47
C GLU A 89 -5.47 8.06 16.67
N LYS A 90 -5.13 8.91 15.71
CA LYS A 90 -5.47 10.34 15.70
C LYS A 90 -6.88 10.63 15.18
N GLY A 91 -7.58 9.62 14.68
CA GLY A 91 -8.92 9.76 14.10
C GLY A 91 -8.96 10.54 12.78
N TYR A 92 -7.83 10.68 12.07
CA TYR A 92 -7.81 11.42 10.80
C TYR A 92 -8.47 10.65 9.67
N VAL A 93 -8.29 9.34 9.64
CA VAL A 93 -8.80 8.44 8.62
C VAL A 93 -9.26 7.14 9.25
N VAL A 94 -10.10 6.41 8.54
CA VAL A 94 -10.40 5.01 8.80
C VAL A 94 -9.83 4.16 7.65
N HIS A 95 -9.46 2.90 7.94
CA HIS A 95 -8.97 1.98 6.92
C HIS A 95 -9.97 0.86 6.62
N ARG A 96 -9.95 0.35 5.39
CA ARG A 96 -10.80 -0.75 4.90
C ARG A 96 -9.98 -1.71 4.03
N GLN A 97 -10.41 -2.96 4.00
CA GLN A 97 -9.79 -3.99 3.17
C GLN A 97 -10.08 -3.69 1.69
N ILE A 98 -9.09 -3.89 0.82
CA ILE A 98 -9.25 -3.74 -0.63
C ILE A 98 -9.47 -5.12 -1.25
N THR A 99 -10.65 -5.34 -1.82
CA THR A 99 -11.19 -6.60 -2.35
C THR A 99 -11.35 -7.71 -1.31
N ALA A 100 -12.22 -8.68 -1.59
CA ALA A 100 -12.43 -9.85 -0.70
C ALA A 100 -11.15 -10.66 -0.42
N ASN A 101 -10.18 -10.66 -1.34
CA ASN A 101 -8.91 -11.36 -1.18
C ASN A 101 -7.82 -10.51 -0.50
N GLY A 102 -8.11 -9.23 -0.22
CA GLY A 102 -7.11 -8.27 0.22
C GLY A 102 -6.20 -7.81 -0.92
N LEU A 103 -5.35 -6.83 -0.63
CA LEU A 103 -4.31 -6.37 -1.55
C LEU A 103 -2.98 -6.44 -0.82
N GLN A 104 -2.11 -7.35 -1.26
CA GLN A 104 -0.79 -7.54 -0.66
C GLN A 104 0.31 -6.98 -1.58
N SER A 105 1.28 -6.30 -0.96
CA SER A 105 2.53 -5.88 -1.58
C SER A 105 3.67 -6.75 -1.09
N GLU A 106 4.67 -6.92 -1.95
CA GLU A 106 5.85 -7.71 -1.67
C GLU A 106 7.09 -6.86 -1.93
N LEU A 107 8.05 -6.90 -1.00
CA LEU A 107 9.29 -6.16 -1.10
C LEU A 107 10.48 -7.11 -1.14
N TYR A 108 11.26 -6.99 -2.22
CA TYR A 108 12.44 -7.77 -2.53
C TYR A 108 13.69 -6.89 -2.59
N ALA A 109 14.84 -7.47 -2.24
CA ALA A 109 16.14 -6.90 -2.55
C ALA A 109 16.72 -7.66 -3.75
N ALA A 110 17.11 -6.93 -4.80
CA ALA A 110 17.69 -7.52 -6.00
C ALA A 110 19.16 -7.13 -6.12
N THR A 111 20.02 -8.11 -6.34
CA THR A 111 21.46 -7.95 -6.58
C THR A 111 21.86 -8.58 -7.91
N ARG A 112 23.01 -8.21 -8.45
CA ARG A 112 23.59 -8.93 -9.60
C ARG A 112 24.14 -10.26 -9.12
N THR A 113 24.06 -11.31 -9.94
CA THR A 113 24.57 -12.64 -9.60
C THR A 113 26.06 -12.62 -9.24
N GLU A 114 26.86 -11.78 -9.91
CA GLU A 114 28.29 -11.59 -9.64
C GLU A 114 28.60 -10.93 -8.30
N ASP A 115 27.60 -10.30 -7.67
CA ASP A 115 27.72 -9.62 -6.37
C ASP A 115 27.18 -10.48 -5.21
N ALA A 116 26.72 -11.71 -5.49
CA ALA A 116 26.05 -12.57 -4.50
C ALA A 116 26.95 -13.02 -3.35
N ASP A 117 28.27 -12.92 -3.49
CA ASP A 117 29.26 -13.26 -2.45
C ASP A 117 29.64 -12.06 -1.56
N LYS A 118 29.11 -10.87 -1.85
CA LYS A 118 29.41 -9.65 -1.09
C LYS A 118 28.62 -9.63 0.21
N SER A 119 29.28 -10.07 1.28
CA SER A 119 28.72 -10.15 2.65
C SER A 119 27.97 -8.89 3.14
N TYR A 120 28.39 -7.69 2.72
CA TYR A 120 27.70 -6.46 3.12
C TYR A 120 26.32 -6.30 2.47
N LEU A 121 26.07 -6.89 1.30
CA LEU A 121 24.75 -6.88 0.64
C LEU A 121 23.78 -7.81 1.38
N ASP A 122 24.22 -9.01 1.73
CA ASP A 122 23.43 -9.95 2.52
C ASP A 122 23.13 -9.38 3.91
N ASN A 123 24.15 -8.82 4.58
CA ASN A 123 23.98 -8.18 5.88
C ASN A 123 23.02 -6.98 5.81
N PHE A 124 23.06 -6.18 4.75
CA PHE A 124 22.09 -5.10 4.55
C PHE A 124 20.66 -5.64 4.44
N CYS A 125 20.44 -6.71 3.67
CA CYS A 125 19.13 -7.34 3.55
C CYS A 125 18.63 -7.91 4.89
N GLN A 126 19.53 -8.51 5.68
CA GLN A 126 19.24 -8.99 7.02
C GLN A 126 18.84 -7.84 7.96
N ILE A 127 19.61 -6.76 8.01
CA ILE A 127 19.30 -5.57 8.82
C ILE A 127 17.93 -5.01 8.45
N VAL A 128 17.65 -4.84 7.14
CA VAL A 128 16.35 -4.34 6.67
C VAL A 128 15.22 -5.27 7.11
N ARG A 129 15.39 -6.59 6.99
CA ARG A 129 14.40 -7.57 7.45
C ARG A 129 14.17 -7.46 8.95
N GLU A 130 15.22 -7.56 9.76
CA GLU A 130 15.14 -7.53 11.24
C GLU A 130 14.47 -6.25 11.74
N ARG A 131 14.92 -5.09 11.23
CA ARG A 131 14.32 -3.79 11.58
C ARG A 131 12.86 -3.71 11.17
N SER A 132 12.54 -4.12 9.94
CA SER A 132 11.16 -4.05 9.45
C SER A 132 10.22 -4.91 10.29
N PHE A 133 10.60 -6.14 10.64
CA PHE A 133 9.76 -7.01 11.49
C PHE A 133 9.69 -6.57 12.95
N ALA A 134 10.71 -5.87 13.46
CA ALA A 134 10.69 -5.31 14.80
C ALA A 134 9.83 -4.04 14.91
N ASP A 135 9.87 -3.18 13.88
CA ASP A 135 9.33 -1.82 13.96
C ASP A 135 7.99 -1.64 13.21
N LEU A 136 7.68 -2.49 12.22
CA LEU A 136 6.49 -2.36 11.37
C LEU A 136 5.47 -3.48 11.66
N PRO A 137 4.24 -3.15 12.05
CA PRO A 137 3.19 -4.13 12.29
C PRO A 137 2.63 -4.70 10.98
N GLY A 138 2.09 -5.91 11.04
CA GLY A 138 1.36 -6.52 9.92
C GLY A 138 2.25 -6.95 8.75
N LEU A 139 3.55 -7.14 8.98
CA LEU A 139 4.44 -7.79 8.01
C LEU A 139 4.29 -9.31 8.06
N SER A 140 4.47 -9.95 6.92
CA SER A 140 4.59 -11.40 6.80
C SER A 140 5.87 -11.78 6.07
N GLU A 141 6.34 -13.01 6.29
CA GLU A 141 7.41 -13.58 5.48
C GLU A 141 6.95 -13.74 4.02
N LEU A 142 7.91 -13.69 3.09
CA LEU A 142 7.63 -13.98 1.69
C LEU A 142 7.70 -15.49 1.50
N GLU A 143 6.65 -16.08 0.94
CA GLU A 143 6.71 -17.45 0.46
C GLU A 143 7.54 -17.49 -0.82
N MET A 144 8.80 -17.90 -0.70
CA MET A 144 9.68 -18.13 -1.83
C MET A 144 9.16 -19.36 -2.58
N HIS A 145 8.32 -19.14 -3.59
CA HIS A 145 7.96 -20.18 -4.54
C HIS A 145 9.24 -20.52 -5.32
N GLY A 146 9.79 -21.71 -5.06
CA GLY A 146 10.94 -22.21 -5.80
C GLY A 146 10.64 -22.16 -7.29
N HIS A 147 11.51 -21.51 -8.05
CA HIS A 147 11.58 -21.74 -9.48
C HIS A 147 12.10 -23.16 -9.67
N ASP A 148 11.19 -24.12 -9.86
CA ASP A 148 11.49 -25.42 -10.48
C ASP A 148 11.89 -25.24 -11.95
#